data_AF-A0AAE8U549-F1
#
_entry.id   AF-A0AAE8U549-F1
#
_cell.length_a   1.000
_cell.length_b   1.000
_cell.length_c   1.000
_cell.angle_alpha   90.00
_cell.angle_beta   90.00
_cell.angle_gamma   90.00
#
_symmetry.space_group_name_H-M   'P 1'
#
loop_
_entity.id
_entity.type
_entity.pdbx_description
1 polymer ?
#
loop_
_entity_poly.entity_id
_entity_poly.type
_entity_poly.pdbx_seq_one_letter_code
_entity_poly.pdbx_strand_id
1 'polypeptide(L)'
;MMTWTPTDEEIKYYKVICGDKSSTNDEFYKVMLPLVLDMLNNQLCQKFTPTTLPSALKIFLAKATNFFSGNGALKGRSMGTVSYTFDFGTLPSALTDLLKPYDACRKAKFHVFQPVR
;
A
#
# COMPACT_ATOMS: atom_id res chain seq x y z
N MET A 1 -1.95 11.66 14.70
CA MET A 1 -1.84 10.58 13.70
C MET A 1 -2.29 9.30 14.38
N MET A 2 -3.43 8.74 13.97
CA MET A 2 -3.94 7.51 14.56
C MET A 2 -3.19 6.35 13.89
N THR A 3 -2.14 5.83 14.53
CA THR A 3 -1.46 4.63 14.04
C THR A 3 -2.38 3.45 14.31
N TRP A 4 -3.12 3.01 13.29
CA TRP A 4 -3.83 1.74 13.36
C TRP A 4 -2.81 0.66 13.74
N THR A 5 -3.05 -0.02 14.86
CA THR A 5 -2.23 -1.15 15.30
C THR A 5 -2.94 -2.42 14.84
N PRO A 6 -2.44 -3.12 13.81
CA PRO A 6 -3.06 -4.34 13.33
C PRO A 6 -3.11 -5.39 14.45
N THR A 7 -4.26 -6.04 14.60
CA THR A 7 -4.43 -7.13 15.55
C THR A 7 -3.71 -8.38 15.02
N ASP A 8 -3.26 -9.28 15.91
CA ASP A 8 -2.54 -10.50 15.50
C ASP A 8 -3.37 -11.39 14.55
N GLU A 9 -4.70 -11.35 14.65
CA GLU A 9 -5.62 -12.02 13.71
C GLU A 9 -5.58 -11.42 12.30
N GLU A 10 -5.51 -10.10 12.19
CA GLU A 10 -5.43 -9.39 10.92
C GLU A 10 -4.08 -9.69 10.24
N ILE A 11 -3.01 -9.75 11.00
CA ILE A 11 -1.67 -10.11 10.50
C ILE A 11 -1.68 -11.52 9.93
N LYS A 12 -2.28 -12.48 10.65
CA LYS A 12 -2.45 -13.86 10.14
C LYS A 12 -3.23 -13.86 8.83
N TYR A 13 -4.31 -13.09 8.72
CA TYR A 13 -5.09 -12.95 7.50
C TYR A 13 -4.25 -12.44 6.32
N TYR A 14 -3.49 -11.36 6.51
CA TYR A 14 -2.63 -10.80 5.45
C TYR A 14 -1.49 -11.74 5.05
N LYS A 15 -0.91 -12.49 6.01
CA LYS A 15 0.09 -13.53 5.73
C LYS A 15 -0.46 -14.66 4.88
N VAL A 16 -1.67 -15.14 5.17
CA VAL A 16 -2.33 -16.20 4.40
C VAL A 16 -2.53 -15.76 2.95
N ILE A 17 -2.92 -14.50 2.71
CA ILE A 17 -3.06 -13.95 1.35
C ILE A 17 -1.73 -13.97 0.59
N CYS A 18 -0.61 -13.71 1.27
CA CYS A 18 0.70 -13.69 0.65
C CYS A 18 1.35 -15.07 0.49
N GLY A 19 0.86 -16.08 1.22
CA GLY A 19 1.49 -17.40 1.28
C GLY A 19 2.76 -17.43 2.13
N ASP A 20 3.03 -16.38 2.91
CA ASP A 20 4.19 -16.29 3.80
C ASP A 20 3.94 -17.09 5.07
N LYS A 21 4.75 -18.13 5.29
CA LYS A 21 4.71 -18.96 6.51
C LYS A 21 5.73 -18.55 7.57
N SER A 22 6.54 -17.51 7.29
CA SER A 22 7.58 -17.06 8.20
C SER A 22 7.00 -16.34 9.43
N SER A 23 7.49 -16.71 10.61
CA SER A 23 7.18 -16.06 11.90
C SER A 23 8.12 -14.89 12.23
N THR A 24 9.13 -14.64 11.40
CA THR A 24 10.11 -13.57 11.63
C THR A 24 9.57 -12.19 11.23
N ASN A 25 8.52 -12.14 10.40
CA ASN A 25 8.06 -10.90 9.77
C ASN A 25 6.88 -10.23 10.51
N ASP A 26 6.43 -10.75 11.66
CA ASP A 26 5.21 -10.29 12.35
C ASP A 26 5.33 -8.84 12.81
N GLU A 27 6.48 -8.47 13.37
CA GLU A 27 6.80 -7.10 13.77
C GLU A 27 6.86 -6.16 12.56
N PHE A 28 7.38 -6.65 11.43
CA PHE A 28 7.40 -5.91 10.18
C PHE A 28 5.97 -5.63 9.67
N TYR A 29 5.09 -6.62 9.68
CA TYR A 29 3.68 -6.44 9.31
C TYR A 29 2.96 -5.44 10.25
N LYS A 30 3.27 -5.45 11.56
CA LYS A 30 2.72 -4.47 12.53
C LYS A 30 3.04 -3.02 12.17
N VAL A 31 4.27 -2.77 11.74
CA VAL A 31 4.73 -1.41 11.38
C VAL A 31 4.30 -1.03 9.96
N MET A 32 4.37 -1.96 9.01
CA MET A 32 4.22 -1.63 7.59
C MET A 32 2.77 -1.53 7.14
N LEU A 33 1.86 -2.34 7.66
CA LEU A 33 0.43 -2.27 7.31
C LEU A 33 -0.18 -0.87 7.51
N PRO A 34 0.00 -0.18 8.66
CA PRO A 34 -0.53 1.17 8.82
C PRO A 34 0.15 2.20 7.91
N LEU A 35 1.45 2.06 7.64
CA LEU A 35 2.17 2.94 6.72
C LEU A 35 1.63 2.81 5.29
N VAL A 36 1.46 1.58 4.80
CA VAL A 36 0.94 1.34 3.45
C VAL A 36 -0.51 1.82 3.33
N LEU A 37 -1.32 1.65 4.38
CA LEU A 37 -2.70 2.16 4.39
C LEU A 37 -2.74 3.70 4.34
N ASP A 38 -1.89 4.39 5.09
CA ASP A 38 -1.80 5.85 5.05
C ASP A 38 -1.36 6.34 3.67
N MET A 39 -0.31 5.73 3.10
CA MET A 39 0.13 6.03 1.74
C MET A 39 -0.99 5.82 0.70
N LEU A 40 -1.76 4.74 0.83
CA LEU A 40 -2.87 4.42 -0.07
C LEU A 40 -4.01 5.45 0.05
N ASN A 41 -4.33 5.89 1.27
CA ASN A 41 -5.29 6.97 1.51
C ASN A 41 -4.83 8.29 0.89
N ASN A 42 -3.54 8.62 1.01
CA ASN A 42 -2.94 9.80 0.41
C ASN A 42 -2.99 9.75 -1.13
N GLN A 43 -2.77 8.59 -1.73
CA GLN A 43 -2.83 8.42 -3.19
C GLN A 43 -4.26 8.46 -3.74
N LEU A 44 -5.18 7.72 -3.13
CA LEU A 44 -6.55 7.56 -3.64
C LEU A 44 -7.46 8.74 -3.27
N CYS A 45 -6.98 9.72 -2.49
CA CYS A 45 -7.77 10.86 -1.99
C CYS A 45 -9.07 10.42 -1.29
N GLN A 46 -9.13 9.18 -0.82
CA GLN A 46 -10.26 8.56 -0.11
C GLN A 46 -9.75 8.07 1.25
N LYS A 47 -10.61 8.12 2.26
CA LYS A 47 -10.27 7.65 3.61
C LYS A 47 -10.81 6.23 3.78
N PHE A 48 -9.95 5.24 3.60
CA PHE A 48 -10.26 3.85 3.93
C PHE A 48 -9.99 3.61 5.41
N THR A 49 -10.95 2.97 6.07
CA THR A 49 -10.76 2.43 7.42
C THR A 49 -10.51 0.92 7.31
N PRO A 50 -9.77 0.30 8.26
CA PRO A 50 -9.51 -1.14 8.24
C PRO A 50 -10.80 -1.98 8.17
N THR A 51 -11.88 -1.48 8.78
CA THR A 51 -13.22 -2.08 8.78
C THR A 51 -13.93 -2.04 7.43
N THR A 52 -13.66 -1.04 6.59
CA THR A 52 -14.38 -0.80 5.32
C THR A 52 -13.54 -1.10 4.08
N LEU A 53 -12.36 -1.71 4.24
CA LEU A 53 -11.48 -2.04 3.12
C LEU A 53 -12.14 -3.02 2.13
N PRO A 54 -12.29 -2.63 0.85
CA PRO A 54 -12.64 -3.53 -0.23
C PRO A 54 -11.63 -4.69 -0.37
N SER A 55 -12.10 -5.83 -0.87
CA SER A 55 -11.27 -7.03 -1.06
C SER A 55 -10.03 -6.78 -1.93
N ALA A 56 -10.15 -5.97 -2.99
CA ALA A 56 -9.03 -5.61 -3.86
C ALA A 56 -7.92 -4.85 -3.11
N LEU A 57 -8.29 -3.93 -2.22
CA LEU A 57 -7.34 -3.16 -1.41
C LEU A 57 -6.68 -4.03 -0.34
N LYS A 58 -7.38 -5.02 0.22
CA LYS A 58 -6.78 -6.00 1.15
C LYS A 58 -5.71 -6.85 0.46
N ILE A 59 -5.98 -7.33 -0.76
CA ILE A 59 -5.01 -8.09 -1.56
C ILE A 59 -3.82 -7.21 -1.92
N PHE A 60 -4.07 -5.95 -2.27
CA PHE A 60 -3.01 -4.99 -2.55
C PHE A 60 -2.11 -4.76 -1.33
N LEU A 61 -2.69 -4.50 -0.15
CA LEU A 61 -1.95 -4.31 1.11
C LEU A 61 -1.07 -5.52 1.45
N ALA A 62 -1.61 -6.74 1.35
CA ALA A 62 -0.87 -7.98 1.61
C ALA A 62 0.36 -8.11 0.69
N LYS A 63 0.16 -7.89 -0.61
CA LYS A 63 1.22 -8.10 -1.61
C LYS A 63 2.23 -6.96 -1.63
N ALA A 64 1.80 -5.73 -1.39
CA ALA A 64 2.69 -4.58 -1.27
C ALA A 64 3.60 -4.71 -0.04
N THR A 65 3.04 -5.10 1.11
CA THR A 65 3.84 -5.33 2.33
C THR A 65 4.85 -6.45 2.14
N ASN A 66 4.48 -7.58 1.53
CA ASN A 66 5.44 -8.64 1.21
C ASN A 66 6.53 -8.17 0.23
N PHE A 67 6.18 -7.41 -0.81
CA PHE A 67 7.15 -6.83 -1.74
C PHE A 67 8.18 -5.94 -1.03
N PHE A 68 7.76 -5.15 -0.04
CA PHE A 68 8.65 -4.34 0.78
C PHE A 68 9.46 -5.15 1.78
N SER A 69 8.99 -6.33 2.20
CA SER A 69 9.77 -7.25 3.03
C SER A 69 10.90 -7.93 2.25
N GLY A 70 10.72 -8.11 0.94
CA GLY A 70 11.74 -8.63 0.04
C GLY A 70 12.73 -7.58 -0.46
N ASN A 71 13.68 -8.02 -1.30
CA ASN A 71 14.65 -7.14 -1.98
C ASN A 71 14.02 -6.21 -3.03
N GLY A 72 12.69 -6.19 -3.19
CA GLY A 72 11.98 -5.38 -4.19
C GLY A 72 12.15 -3.86 -3.99
N ALA A 73 12.37 -3.42 -2.75
CA ALA A 73 12.69 -2.03 -2.43
C ALA A 73 14.19 -1.68 -2.61
N LEU A 74 15.06 -2.68 -2.72
CA LEU A 74 16.52 -2.50 -2.81
C LEU A 74 16.98 -2.45 -4.27
N LYS A 75 16.40 -1.56 -5.08
CA LYS A 75 16.99 -1.23 -6.39
C LYS A 75 18.16 -0.27 -6.13
N GLY A 76 19.34 -0.85 -5.97
CA GLY A 76 20.57 -0.22 -5.49
C GLY A 76 20.77 1.24 -5.89
N ARG A 77 20.94 2.10 -4.90
CA ARG A 77 21.44 3.46 -5.07
C ARG A 77 22.58 3.70 -4.10
N SER A 78 23.69 4.16 -4.67
CA SER A 78 24.96 4.45 -4.02
C SER A 78 24.78 5.36 -2.80
N MET A 79 25.41 4.94 -1.69
CA MET A 79 25.70 5.63 -0.43
C MET A 79 25.46 7.15 -0.41
N GLY A 80 24.36 7.56 0.21
CA GLY A 80 24.06 8.91 0.68
C GLY A 80 22.82 8.83 1.56
N THR A 81 22.67 9.70 2.57
CA THR A 81 21.61 9.67 3.59
C THR A 81 20.25 9.33 2.97
N VAL A 82 19.79 8.10 3.19
CA VAL A 82 18.69 7.50 2.44
C VAL A 82 17.37 7.97 3.02
N SER A 83 16.70 8.92 2.37
CA SER A 83 15.26 9.07 2.51
C SER A 83 14.60 7.92 1.75
N TYR A 84 14.20 6.88 2.48
CA TYR A 84 13.40 5.78 1.92
C TYR A 84 12.09 6.33 1.38
N THR A 85 12.04 6.54 0.07
CA THR A 85 10.80 6.93 -0.62
C THR A 85 10.14 5.66 -1.11
N PHE A 86 9.07 5.23 -0.45
CA PHE A 86 8.24 4.13 -0.90
C PHE A 86 7.42 4.58 -2.10
N ASP A 87 8.01 4.51 -3.30
CA ASP A 87 7.33 4.88 -4.53
C ASP A 87 6.55 3.68 -5.09
N PHE A 88 5.23 3.84 -5.18
CA PHE A 88 4.32 2.87 -5.81
C PHE A 88 4.68 2.59 -7.27
N GLY A 89 5.45 3.47 -7.92
CA GLY A 89 6.00 3.23 -9.27
C GLY A 89 6.98 2.07 -9.36
N THR A 90 7.53 1.58 -8.23
CA THR A 90 8.41 0.41 -8.20
C THR A 90 7.66 -0.92 -8.08
N LEU A 91 6.36 -0.88 -7.77
CA LEU A 91 5.55 -2.09 -7.64
C LEU A 91 5.24 -2.70 -9.01
N PRO A 92 5.10 -4.04 -9.09
CA PRO A 92 4.60 -4.71 -10.28
C PRO A 92 3.27 -4.13 -10.78
N SER A 93 3.10 -4.03 -12.10
CA SER A 93 1.90 -3.49 -12.74
C SER A 93 0.62 -4.23 -12.32
N ALA A 94 0.70 -5.53 -12.08
CA ALA A 94 -0.41 -6.35 -11.58
C ALA A 94 -0.95 -5.87 -10.22
N LEU A 95 -0.12 -5.21 -9.40
CA LEU A 95 -0.58 -4.60 -8.14
C LEU A 95 -1.19 -3.23 -8.36
N THR A 96 -0.55 -2.38 -9.17
CA THR A 96 -1.09 -1.06 -9.49
C THR A 96 -2.44 -1.14 -10.21
N ASP A 97 -2.68 -2.24 -10.94
CA ASP A 97 -3.94 -2.49 -11.63
C ASP A 97 -5.13 -2.68 -10.70
N LEU A 98 -4.89 -3.14 -9.47
CA LEU A 98 -5.94 -3.24 -8.43
C LEU A 98 -6.40 -1.86 -7.95
N LEU A 99 -5.58 -0.82 -8.12
CA LEU A 99 -5.88 0.55 -7.71
C LEU A 99 -6.62 1.35 -8.80
N LYS A 100 -6.50 0.95 -10.07
CA LYS A 100 -7.16 1.59 -11.22
C LYS A 100 -8.65 1.92 -11.04
N PRO A 101 -9.51 1.06 -10.47
CA PRO A 101 -10.92 1.42 -10.27
C PRO A 101 -11.11 2.54 -9.24
N TYR A 102 -10.20 2.68 -8.28
CA TYR A 102 -10.26 3.70 -7.23
C TYR A 102 -9.59 5.02 -7.66
N ASP A 103 -8.72 4.98 -8.68
CA ASP A 103 -8.08 6.17 -9.27
C ASP A 103 -9.05 7.13 -9.99
N ALA A 104 -10.31 6.73 -10.19
CA ALA A 104 -11.31 7.54 -10.86
C ALA A 104 -11.51 8.92 -10.20
N CYS A 105 -11.39 9.03 -8.87
CA CYS A 105 -11.45 10.33 -8.17
C CYS A 105 -10.29 11.27 -8.55
N ARG A 106 -9.12 10.72 -8.89
CA ARG A 106 -7.98 11.50 -9.39
C ARG A 106 -8.27 12.04 -10.78
N LYS A 107 -8.80 11.21 -11.69
CA LYS A 107 -9.11 11.59 -13.08
C LYS A 107 -10.29 12.57 -13.16
N ALA A 108 -11.31 12.39 -12.33
CA ALA A 108 -12.48 13.27 -12.27
C ALA A 108 -12.13 14.70 -11.83
N LYS A 109 -11.17 14.87 -10.90
CA LYS A 109 -10.67 16.20 -10.50
C LYS A 109 -10.10 17.00 -11.67
N PHE A 110 -9.45 16.35 -12.64
CA PHE A 110 -8.83 17.04 -13.78
C PHE A 110 -9.78 17.28 -14.95
N HIS A 111 -10.92 16.57 -15.00
CA HIS A 111 -11.88 16.74 -16.09
C HIS A 111 -12.86 17.91 -15.88
N VAL A 112 -13.04 18.37 -14.63
CA VAL A 112 -13.96 19.46 -14.28
C VAL A 112 -13.35 20.86 -14.50
N PHE A 113 -12.03 20.96 -14.70
CA PHE A 113 -11.34 22.23 -14.97
C PHE A 113 -10.98 22.38 -16.46
N GLN A 114 -11.96 22.25 -17.35
CA GLN A 114 -11.83 22.81 -18.68
C GLN A 114 -12.35 24.25 -18.61
N PRO A 115 -11.50 25.29 -18.75
CA PRO A 115 -12.02 26.64 -18.89
C PRO A 115 -12.90 26.65 -20.14
N VAL A 116 -14.19 26.92 -19.96
CA VAL A 116 -15.12 27.15 -21.06
C VAL A 116 -14.54 28.31 -21.86
N ARG A 117 -14.14 28.03 -23.11
CA ARG A 117 -13.56 29.01 -24.03
C ARG A 117 -14.64 29.91 -24.60
#